data_AF-A0A973EF85-F1
#
_entry.id   AF-A0A973EF85-F1
#
_cell.length_a   1.000
_cell.length_b   1.000
_cell.length_c   1.000
_cell.angle_alpha   90.00
_cell.angle_beta   90.00
_cell.angle_gamma   90.00
#
_symmetry.space_group_name_H-M   'P 1'
#
loop_
_entity.id
_entity.type
_entity.pdbx_description
1 polymer ?
#
loop_
_entity_poly.entity_id
_entity_poly.type
_entity_poly.pdbx_seq_one_letter_code
_entity_poly.pdbx_strand_id
1 'polypeptide(L)'
;MSRKFLTPVLLGTLLAAPLAAKEGMFTPDQLQDISAPLRAAGLDMAPEALADLTGFPMGAVVSLGGCSASFVSPKGLVVTNHHCARGSVQYNSTAENNYLDNGFLAAELADELPAAPGSRVYVTTEVSDVTERMRADSD
;
A
#
# COMPACT_ATOMS: atom_id res chain seq x y z
N MET A 1 34.74 57.95 24.70
CA MET A 1 35.31 56.75 24.03
C MET A 1 34.34 55.60 24.26
N SER A 2 33.49 55.30 23.27
CA SER A 2 33.63 54.19 22.30
C SER A 2 33.03 52.88 22.85
N ARG A 3 31.78 52.58 22.46
CA ARG A 3 31.39 51.46 21.56
C ARG A 3 31.21 50.14 22.33
N LYS A 4 29.96 49.75 22.63
CA LYS A 4 29.03 48.96 21.78
C LYS A 4 29.45 47.48 21.67
N PHE A 5 28.44 46.62 21.84
CA PHE A 5 28.39 45.19 21.51
C PHE A 5 28.90 44.20 22.57
N LEU A 6 28.02 43.84 23.51
CA LEU A 6 27.86 42.43 23.89
C LEU A 6 26.36 42.11 23.97
N THR A 7 25.86 41.89 22.76
CA THR A 7 24.77 41.01 22.33
C THR A 7 24.21 40.06 23.40
N PRO A 8 22.87 39.97 23.57
CA PRO A 8 22.26 39.00 24.48
C PRO A 8 22.37 37.59 23.88
N VAL A 9 23.18 36.71 24.49
CA VAL A 9 23.39 35.31 24.06
C VAL A 9 22.38 34.36 24.74
N LEU A 10 21.15 34.82 25.00
CA LEU A 10 20.22 34.04 25.85
C LEU A 10 18.80 33.86 25.28
N LEU A 11 18.65 33.72 23.96
CA LEU A 11 17.32 33.46 23.37
C LEU A 11 17.29 32.43 22.23
N GLY A 12 18.25 31.50 22.19
CA GLY A 12 18.41 30.54 21.09
C GLY A 12 18.21 29.06 21.45
N THR A 13 17.61 28.73 22.60
CA THR A 13 17.38 27.34 23.03
C THR A 13 15.89 27.06 23.29
N LEU A 14 15.02 27.51 22.39
CA LEU A 14 13.67 26.98 22.33
C LEU A 14 13.67 25.62 21.60
N LEU A 15 13.56 24.57 22.41
CA LEU A 15 12.92 23.29 22.14
C LEU A 15 13.05 22.73 20.70
N ALA A 16 14.13 21.98 20.45
CA ALA A 16 14.05 20.84 19.55
C ALA A 16 13.31 19.70 20.28
N ALA A 17 11.98 19.81 20.40
CA ALA A 17 11.19 18.63 20.73
C ALA A 17 11.45 17.58 19.62
N PRO A 18 11.69 16.29 19.96
CA PRO A 18 11.77 15.28 18.93
C PRO A 18 10.45 15.30 18.16
N LEU A 19 10.51 15.47 16.83
CA LEU A 19 9.35 15.22 15.98
C LEU A 19 9.01 13.73 16.12
N ALA A 20 8.06 13.42 17.00
CA ALA A 20 7.51 12.08 17.15
C ALA A 20 6.54 11.82 16.00
N ALA A 21 7.06 11.68 14.78
CA ALA A 21 6.24 11.31 13.64
C ALA A 21 5.80 9.85 13.79
N LYS A 22 4.49 9.65 13.94
CA LYS A 22 3.82 8.34 13.98
C LYS A 22 3.24 7.95 12.61
N GLU A 23 3.56 8.72 11.57
CA GLU A 23 3.10 8.63 10.17
C GLU A 23 4.14 7.91 9.31
N GLY A 24 3.70 7.10 8.34
CA GLY A 24 4.61 6.53 7.35
C GLY A 24 3.96 5.49 6.45
N MET A 25 4.33 5.52 5.16
CA MET A 25 4.19 4.40 4.23
C MET A 25 5.56 3.71 4.17
N PHE A 26 5.73 2.70 5.01
CA PHE A 26 6.99 1.98 5.14
C PHE A 26 7.12 0.94 4.04
N THR A 27 8.31 0.82 3.46
CA THR A 27 8.59 -0.31 2.59
C THR A 27 8.72 -1.58 3.45
N PRO A 28 8.39 -2.77 2.91
CA PRO A 28 8.40 -4.02 3.67
C PRO A 28 9.74 -4.34 4.36
N ASP A 29 10.86 -3.97 3.74
CA ASP A 29 12.21 -4.11 4.29
C ASP A 29 12.46 -3.25 5.54
N GLN A 30 11.76 -2.12 5.68
CA GLN A 30 11.85 -1.23 6.84
C GLN A 30 11.07 -1.73 8.07
N LEU A 31 10.18 -2.73 7.90
CA LEU A 31 9.29 -3.19 8.98
C LEU A 31 10.06 -3.82 10.16
N GLN A 32 11.24 -4.37 9.91
CA GLN A 32 12.15 -4.87 10.96
C GLN A 32 12.67 -3.73 11.85
N ASP A 33 13.00 -2.59 11.25
CA ASP A 33 13.56 -1.42 11.96
C ASP A 33 12.51 -0.76 12.85
N ILE A 34 11.23 -0.88 12.48
CA ILE A 34 10.09 -0.38 13.24
C ILE A 34 9.34 -1.49 13.99
N SER A 35 10.00 -2.63 14.26
CA SER A 35 9.40 -3.75 14.99
C SER A 35 8.88 -3.37 16.37
N ALA A 36 9.63 -2.57 17.13
CA ALA A 36 9.23 -2.10 18.46
C ALA A 36 7.92 -1.29 18.45
N PRO A 37 7.77 -0.23 17.64
CA PRO A 37 6.50 0.49 17.55
C PRO A 37 5.36 -0.36 16.96
N LEU A 38 5.62 -1.29 16.03
CA LEU A 38 4.59 -2.21 15.53
C LEU A 38 4.04 -3.12 16.63
N ARG A 39 4.91 -3.73 17.45
CA ARG A 39 4.49 -4.54 18.59
C ARG A 39 3.78 -3.71 19.66
N ALA A 40 4.27 -2.50 19.94
CA ALA A 40 3.60 -1.57 20.85
C ALA A 40 2.20 -1.15 20.35
N ALA A 41 1.96 -1.18 19.03
CA ALA A 41 0.66 -0.94 18.43
C ALA A 41 -0.27 -2.17 18.42
N GLY A 42 0.22 -3.34 18.85
CA GLY A 42 -0.57 -4.58 18.93
C GLY A 42 -0.40 -5.54 17.76
N LEU A 43 0.68 -5.42 16.97
CA LEU A 43 1.00 -6.44 15.98
C LEU A 43 1.43 -7.74 16.67
N ASP A 44 0.61 -8.79 16.51
CA ASP A 44 0.89 -10.12 17.09
C ASP A 44 1.88 -10.95 16.26
N MET A 45 1.93 -10.73 14.95
CA MET A 45 2.84 -11.46 14.06
C MET A 45 4.25 -10.88 14.07
N ALA A 46 5.22 -11.71 13.66
CA ALA A 46 6.60 -11.27 13.43
C ALA A 46 6.64 -10.19 12.34
N PRO A 47 7.13 -8.96 12.62
CA PRO A 47 7.28 -7.91 11.60
C PRO A 47 8.11 -8.36 10.40
N GLU A 48 9.08 -9.26 10.61
CA GLU A 48 9.97 -9.78 9.57
C GLU A 48 9.21 -10.64 8.55
N ALA A 49 8.11 -11.29 8.97
CA ALA A 49 7.26 -12.05 8.05
C ALA A 49 6.52 -11.15 7.05
N LEU A 50 6.39 -9.84 7.35
CA LEU A 50 5.81 -8.87 6.44
C LEU A 50 6.83 -8.35 5.41
N ALA A 51 8.13 -8.66 5.55
CA ALA A 51 9.15 -8.27 4.58
C ALA A 51 9.17 -9.20 3.36
N ASP A 52 8.67 -10.44 3.48
CA ASP A 52 8.50 -11.35 2.35
C ASP A 52 7.26 -10.97 1.54
N LEU A 53 7.47 -10.22 0.47
CA LEU A 53 6.43 -9.75 -0.45
C LEU A 53 5.79 -10.85 -1.31
N THR A 54 6.34 -12.06 -1.30
CA THR A 54 5.81 -13.21 -2.04
C THR A 54 5.16 -14.24 -1.13
N GLY A 55 5.49 -14.21 0.16
CA GLY A 55 4.95 -15.08 1.20
C GLY A 55 3.71 -14.53 1.89
N PHE A 56 3.20 -15.28 2.87
CA PHE A 56 2.01 -14.87 3.61
C PHE A 56 2.34 -13.81 4.68
N PRO A 57 1.54 -12.72 4.82
CA PRO A 57 0.33 -12.40 4.05
C PRO A 57 0.57 -11.50 2.83
N MET A 58 1.76 -10.95 2.63
CA MET A 58 2.00 -9.90 1.63
C MET A 58 1.84 -10.35 0.17
N GLY A 59 2.19 -11.59 -0.16
CA GLY A 59 1.97 -12.19 -1.48
C GLY A 59 0.50 -12.37 -1.85
N ALA A 60 -0.43 -12.24 -0.89
CA ALA A 60 -1.85 -12.18 -1.18
C ALA A 60 -2.30 -10.79 -1.65
N VAL A 61 -1.52 -9.74 -1.38
CA VAL A 61 -1.82 -8.35 -1.79
C VAL A 61 -1.43 -8.16 -3.25
N VAL A 62 -2.33 -7.58 -4.04
CA VAL A 62 -2.16 -7.41 -5.48
C VAL A 62 -2.53 -6.00 -5.92
N SER A 63 -1.98 -5.57 -7.06
CA SER A 63 -2.32 -4.29 -7.70
C SER A 63 -3.32 -4.49 -8.82
N LEU A 64 -4.26 -3.55 -8.96
CA LEU A 64 -5.18 -3.46 -10.08
C LEU A 64 -4.76 -2.38 -11.10
N GLY A 65 -3.57 -1.78 -10.95
CA GLY A 65 -3.11 -0.68 -11.81
C GLY A 65 -3.73 0.68 -11.46
N GLY A 66 -3.89 0.96 -10.17
CA GLY A 66 -4.49 2.20 -9.65
C GLY A 66 -5.27 2.02 -8.35
N CYS A 67 -5.63 0.78 -8.04
CA CYS A 67 -6.17 0.35 -6.75
C CYS A 67 -5.38 -0.85 -6.21
N SER A 68 -5.53 -1.12 -4.91
CA SER A 68 -5.11 -2.36 -4.27
C SER A 68 -6.26 -3.37 -4.19
N ALA A 69 -5.91 -4.63 -4.11
CA ALA A 69 -6.82 -5.73 -3.82
C ALA A 69 -6.07 -6.84 -3.09
N SER A 70 -6.76 -7.91 -2.71
CA SER A 70 -6.10 -9.11 -2.18
C SER A 70 -6.82 -10.40 -2.55
N PHE A 71 -6.05 -11.46 -2.71
CA PHE A 71 -6.60 -12.82 -2.75
C PHE A 71 -7.15 -13.19 -1.37
N VAL A 72 -8.36 -13.75 -1.37
CA VAL A 72 -9.06 -14.23 -0.17
C VAL A 72 -9.50 -15.69 -0.28
N SER A 73 -9.12 -16.37 -1.36
CA SER A 73 -9.34 -17.81 -1.52
C SER A 73 -8.21 -18.46 -2.33
N PRO A 74 -7.93 -19.77 -2.12
CA PRO A 74 -6.96 -20.52 -2.91
C PRO A 74 -7.41 -20.75 -4.35
N LYS A 75 -8.64 -20.37 -4.70
CA LYS A 75 -9.20 -20.48 -6.07
C LYS A 75 -9.14 -19.15 -6.83
N GLY A 76 -8.51 -18.12 -6.29
CA GLY A 76 -8.30 -16.85 -6.97
C GLY A 76 -9.40 -15.80 -6.75
N LEU A 77 -10.26 -15.95 -5.73
CA LEU A 77 -11.21 -14.90 -5.36
C LEU A 77 -10.44 -13.67 -4.87
N VAL A 78 -10.71 -12.51 -5.47
CA VAL A 78 -10.06 -11.23 -5.15
C VAL A 78 -11.08 -10.27 -4.53
N VAL A 79 -10.71 -9.61 -3.44
CA VAL A 79 -11.51 -8.54 -2.82
C VAL A 79 -10.86 -7.18 -3.07
N THR A 80 -11.69 -6.19 -3.42
CA THR A 80 -11.29 -4.78 -3.55
C THR A 80 -12.47 -3.88 -3.20
N ASN A 81 -12.30 -2.56 -3.28
CA ASN A 81 -13.40 -1.63 -3.06
C ASN A 81 -14.32 -1.55 -4.28
N HIS A 82 -15.59 -1.27 -4.01
CA HIS A 82 -16.61 -1.08 -5.04
C HIS A 82 -16.21 -0.04 -6.09
N HIS A 83 -15.62 1.09 -5.68
CA HIS A 83 -15.21 2.14 -6.62
C HIS A 83 -14.05 1.72 -7.55
N CYS A 84 -13.23 0.74 -7.15
CA CYS A 84 -12.20 0.15 -7.98
C CYS A 84 -12.78 -0.79 -9.04
N ALA A 85 -13.81 -1.57 -8.67
CA ALA A 85 -14.51 -2.48 -9.58
C ALA A 85 -15.58 -1.80 -10.44
N ARG A 86 -15.96 -0.55 -10.11
CA ARG A 86 -17.10 0.17 -10.70
C ARG A 86 -17.06 0.22 -12.22
N GLY A 87 -15.88 0.38 -12.83
CA GLY A 87 -15.74 0.37 -14.29
C GLY A 87 -16.21 -0.95 -14.93
N SER A 88 -15.86 -2.08 -14.33
CA SER A 88 -16.29 -3.41 -14.79
C SER A 88 -17.77 -3.70 -14.49
N VAL A 89 -18.27 -3.23 -13.34
CA VAL A 89 -19.71 -3.33 -13.00
C VAL A 89 -20.54 -2.52 -14.00
N GLN A 90 -20.12 -1.30 -14.32
CA GLN A 90 -20.77 -0.45 -15.31
C GLN A 90 -20.68 -1.04 -16.71
N TYR A 91 -19.52 -1.57 -17.12
CA TYR A 91 -19.32 -2.18 -18.43
C TYR A 91 -20.30 -3.34 -18.70
N ASN A 92 -20.61 -4.13 -17.66
CA ASN A 92 -21.54 -5.24 -17.76
C ASN A 92 -23.02 -4.85 -17.52
N SER A 93 -23.29 -3.61 -17.10
CA SER A 93 -24.67 -3.16 -16.83
C SER A 93 -25.37 -2.74 -18.12
N THR A 94 -26.66 -3.04 -18.22
CA THR A 94 -27.55 -2.50 -19.27
C THR A 94 -28.69 -1.69 -18.64
N ALA A 95 -29.55 -1.09 -19.47
CA ALA A 95 -30.74 -0.40 -18.95
C ALA A 95 -31.72 -1.38 -18.27
N GLU A 96 -31.82 -2.59 -18.79
CA GLU A 96 -32.66 -3.66 -18.28
C GLU A 96 -32.03 -4.36 -17.06
N ASN A 97 -30.70 -4.56 -17.08
CA ASN A 97 -29.93 -5.20 -16.02
C ASN A 97 -28.90 -4.23 -15.44
N ASN A 98 -29.34 -3.38 -14.52
CA ASN A 98 -28.48 -2.37 -13.89
C ASN A 98 -27.81 -2.91 -12.62
N TYR A 99 -26.55 -3.35 -12.74
CA TYR A 99 -25.78 -3.87 -11.62
C TYR A 99 -25.21 -2.77 -10.70
N LEU A 100 -25.17 -1.52 -11.16
CA LEU A 100 -24.76 -0.39 -10.32
C LEU A 100 -25.81 -0.09 -9.24
N ASP A 101 -27.10 -0.28 -9.55
CA ASP A 101 -28.20 -0.01 -8.62
C ASP A 101 -28.58 -1.26 -7.82
N ASN A 102 -28.68 -2.43 -8.48
CA ASN A 102 -29.20 -3.65 -7.85
C ASN A 102 -28.11 -4.54 -7.24
N GLY A 103 -26.83 -4.25 -7.52
CA GLY A 103 -25.73 -5.14 -7.21
C GLY A 103 -25.64 -6.34 -8.17
N PHE A 104 -24.60 -7.14 -7.98
CA PHE A 104 -24.33 -8.35 -8.74
C PHE A 104 -23.79 -9.42 -7.81
N LEU A 105 -24.31 -10.65 -7.95
CA LEU A 105 -23.83 -11.84 -7.25
C LEU A 105 -23.90 -13.02 -8.21
N ALA A 106 -22.74 -13.57 -8.57
CA ALA A 106 -22.64 -14.84 -9.26
C ALA A 106 -22.92 -15.97 -8.27
N ALA A 107 -23.90 -16.85 -8.56
CA ALA A 107 -24.21 -17.98 -7.70
C ALA A 107 -23.18 -19.11 -7.88
N GLU A 108 -22.74 -19.31 -9.12
CA GLU A 108 -21.69 -20.26 -9.49
C GLU A 108 -20.53 -19.55 -10.21
N LEU A 109 -19.36 -20.19 -10.26
CA LEU A 109 -18.20 -19.65 -10.99
C LEU A 109 -18.49 -19.40 -12.48
N ALA A 110 -19.40 -20.18 -13.07
CA ALA A 110 -19.80 -20.02 -14.47
C ALA A 110 -20.66 -18.77 -14.73
N ASP A 111 -21.24 -18.19 -13.67
CA ASP A 111 -22.04 -16.97 -13.74
C ASP A 111 -21.18 -15.70 -13.60
N GLU A 112 -19.89 -15.83 -13.29
CA GLU A 112 -18.97 -14.70 -13.21
C GLU A 112 -18.83 -14.00 -14.57
N LEU A 113 -19.03 -12.68 -14.58
CA LEU A 113 -18.92 -11.88 -15.79
C LEU A 113 -17.48 -11.41 -16.01
N PRO A 114 -17.00 -11.36 -17.27
CA PRO A 114 -15.69 -10.82 -17.57
C PRO A 114 -15.62 -9.34 -17.15
N ALA A 115 -14.53 -8.97 -16.49
CA ALA A 115 -14.21 -7.58 -16.23
C ALA A 115 -14.04 -6.79 -17.53
N ALA A 116 -14.15 -5.45 -17.46
CA ALA A 116 -13.97 -4.59 -18.62
C ALA A 116 -12.64 -4.90 -19.35
N PRO A 117 -12.60 -4.85 -20.70
CA PRO A 117 -11.38 -5.13 -21.46
C PRO A 117 -10.19 -4.33 -20.97
N GLY A 118 -9.05 -5.01 -20.81
CA GLY A 118 -7.83 -4.38 -20.29
C GLY A 118 -7.70 -4.43 -18.76
N SER A 119 -8.71 -4.88 -18.02
CA SER A 119 -8.59 -5.12 -16.57
C SER A 119 -7.48 -6.14 -16.27
N ARG A 120 -6.69 -5.89 -15.21
CA ARG A 120 -5.56 -6.73 -14.82
C ARG A 120 -5.49 -6.88 -13.30
N VAL A 121 -4.90 -7.99 -12.88
CA VAL A 121 -4.43 -8.23 -11.52
C VAL A 121 -2.93 -8.48 -11.63
N TYR A 122 -2.13 -7.67 -10.95
CA TYR A 122 -0.67 -7.78 -10.93
C TYR A 122 -0.24 -8.42 -9.62
N VAL A 123 0.40 -9.58 -9.72
CA VAL A 123 0.92 -10.35 -8.59
C VAL A 123 2.43 -10.15 -8.52
N THR A 124 2.92 -9.75 -7.35
CA THR A 124 4.36 -9.62 -7.12
C THR A 124 5.01 -11.00 -7.11
N THR A 125 5.99 -11.23 -7.98
CA THR A 125 6.73 -12.49 -8.05
C THR A 125 8.16 -12.37 -7.54
N GLU A 126 8.75 -11.18 -7.62
CA GLU A 126 10.11 -10.89 -7.16
C GLU A 126 10.23 -9.40 -6.89
N VAL A 127 11.05 -9.05 -5.89
CA VAL A 127 11.55 -7.70 -5.66
C VAL A 127 13.05 -7.78 -5.48
N SER A 128 13.79 -6.96 -6.22
CA SER A 128 15.25 -6.94 -6.17
C SER A 128 15.74 -5.50 -6.00
N ASP A 129 16.73 -5.29 -5.14
CA ASP A 129 17.42 -4.00 -5.07
C ASP A 129 18.33 -3.84 -6.30
N VAL A 130 18.11 -2.76 -7.05
CA VAL A 130 18.85 -2.44 -8.27
C VAL A 130 19.56 -1.09 -8.19
N THR A 131 19.67 -0.52 -6.98
CA THR A 131 20.16 0.83 -6.74
C THR A 131 21.56 1.05 -7.30
N GLU A 132 22.49 0.14 -7.03
CA GLU A 132 23.87 0.23 -7.54
C GLU A 132 23.91 0.19 -9.07
N ARG A 133 23.15 -0.72 -9.68
CA ARG A 133 23.06 -0.86 -11.14
C ARG A 133 22.57 0.42 -11.81
N MET A 134 21.56 1.06 -11.22
CA MET A 134 21.01 2.32 -11.78
C MET A 134 21.95 3.50 -11.58
N ARG A 135 22.70 3.56 -10.47
CA ARG A 135 23.68 4.63 -10.22
C ARG A 135 24.90 4.55 -11.14
N ALA A 136 25.33 3.34 -11.52
CA ALA A 136 26.49 3.16 -12.39
C ALA A 136 26.34 3.80 -13.78
N ASP A 137 25.10 3.94 -14.29
CA ASP A 137 24.80 4.52 -15.61
C ASP A 137 24.41 6.01 -15.53
N SER A 138 24.52 6.63 -14.35
CA SER A 138 24.11 8.02 -14.10
C SER A 138 25.27 9.04 -14.13
N ASP A 139 26.50 8.58 -14.33
CA ASP A 139 27.73 9.39 -14.47
C ASP A 139 28.22 9.40 -15.93
#